data_AF-A0A1C4TQN9-F1
#
_entry.id   AF-A0A1C4TQN9-F1
#
_cell.length_a   1.000
_cell.length_b   1.000
_cell.length_c   1.000
_cell.angle_alpha   90.00
_cell.angle_beta   90.00
_cell.angle_gamma   90.00
#
_symmetry.space_group_name_H-M   'P 1'
#
loop_
_entity.id
_entity.type
_entity.pdbx_description
1 polymer ?
#
loop_
_entity_poly.entity_id
_entity_poly.type
_entity_poly.pdbx_seq_one_letter_code
_entity_poly.pdbx_strand_id
1 'polypeptide(L)'
;MLAVVASRTVAHYGHRAWPLLLLDTGHAAAALALAGATTTDVLVSFDADGSLLSAAAGLPDAPDWQDAWPGTEPELPLAAILFTPPGGPSGIEPPLRAWAALPRGSAPTPRPGADTTPPRELAAARHLLHHIGEAPGRPGGTWHPASRPGQVTDEALETRRSAPPEDLHHPPGKELLSRILATAENVRPDGPAWTVAVGNAAPALYAAAPGGPGLDVRAVGDARPTLAHWAAGQQWIATSGAVLLAHGCPDDASHVTVRSSHLVAGYAAGAAQAHATALGLRSRPIGSWQQADLGAAFGDTPGHDWIVHGLALGAPPTAADSLVTTEATPATPPTASAAPAAPSGEEERP
;
A
#
# COMPACT_ATOMS: atom_id res chain seq x y z
N MET A 1 3.30 -12.39 14.28
CA MET A 1 3.20 -10.94 14.52
C MET A 1 3.81 -10.22 13.33
N LEU A 2 3.34 -9.02 12.98
CA LEU A 2 4.01 -8.16 12.00
C LEU A 2 4.66 -6.97 12.71
N ALA A 3 5.98 -6.88 12.59
CA ALA A 3 6.79 -5.82 13.18
C ALA A 3 7.61 -5.10 12.10
N VAL A 4 7.91 -3.82 12.34
CA VAL A 4 8.68 -2.98 11.42
C VAL A 4 10.02 -2.54 11.98
N VAL A 5 10.97 -2.36 11.06
CA VAL A 5 12.33 -1.86 11.29
C VAL A 5 12.45 -0.52 10.57
N ALA A 6 12.45 0.58 11.32
CA ALA A 6 12.20 1.92 10.75
C ALA A 6 13.36 2.48 9.92
N SER A 7 14.62 2.10 10.19
CA SER A 7 15.82 2.68 9.57
C SER A 7 15.78 2.77 8.04
N ARG A 8 15.39 1.68 7.37
CA ARG A 8 15.37 1.59 5.90
C ARG A 8 14.41 2.60 5.27
N THR A 9 13.20 2.70 5.80
CA THR A 9 12.17 3.60 5.26
C THR A 9 12.49 5.06 5.63
N VAL A 10 12.98 5.32 6.85
CA VAL A 10 13.42 6.67 7.26
C VAL A 10 14.58 7.17 6.42
N ALA A 11 15.56 6.33 6.09
CA ALA A 11 16.70 6.72 5.26
C ALA A 11 16.32 7.22 3.85
N HIS A 12 15.15 6.81 3.32
CA HIS A 12 14.67 7.23 2.00
C HIS A 12 13.56 8.30 2.06
N TYR A 13 12.66 8.22 3.05
CA TYR A 13 11.45 9.05 3.13
C TYR A 13 11.47 10.09 4.25
N GLY A 14 12.46 10.05 5.15
CA GLY A 14 12.59 10.95 6.29
C GLY A 14 11.37 10.92 7.20
N HIS A 15 10.85 12.10 7.55
CA HIS A 15 9.64 12.26 8.37
C HIS A 15 8.37 11.61 7.77
N ARG A 16 8.34 11.33 6.46
CA ARG A 16 7.21 10.65 5.77
C ARG A 16 7.26 9.13 5.86
N ALA A 17 8.23 8.55 6.59
CA ALA A 17 8.40 7.11 6.69
C ALA A 17 7.34 6.41 7.58
N TRP A 18 6.85 7.06 8.64
CA TRP A 18 5.92 6.42 9.58
C TRP A 18 4.55 6.02 8.97
N PRO A 19 3.85 6.83 8.13
CA PRO A 19 2.60 6.38 7.53
C PRO A 19 2.86 5.29 6.49
N LEU A 20 3.97 5.37 5.74
CA LEU A 20 4.37 4.34 4.79
C LEU A 20 4.61 2.99 5.48
N LEU A 21 5.22 2.96 6.67
CA LEU A 21 5.42 1.74 7.45
C LEU A 21 4.10 1.11 7.91
N LEU A 22 3.07 1.91 8.23
CA LEU A 22 1.73 1.42 8.53
C LEU A 22 1.06 0.85 7.26
N LEU A 23 1.13 1.56 6.13
CA LEU A 23 0.57 1.11 4.85
C LEU A 23 1.23 -0.19 4.36
N ASP A 24 2.57 -0.28 4.44
CA ASP A 24 3.35 -1.47 4.07
C ASP A 24 3.03 -2.66 4.98
N THR A 25 2.81 -2.41 6.29
CA THR A 25 2.34 -3.45 7.22
C THR A 25 0.95 -3.96 6.84
N GLY A 26 0.04 -3.07 6.44
CA GLY A 26 -1.27 -3.43 5.90
C GLY A 26 -1.16 -4.31 4.64
N HIS A 27 -0.33 -3.92 3.68
CA HIS A 27 -0.04 -4.70 2.47
C HIS A 27 0.54 -6.09 2.79
N ALA A 28 1.47 -6.18 3.74
CA ALA A 28 2.03 -7.44 4.21
C ALA A 28 0.97 -8.32 4.88
N ALA A 29 0.08 -7.73 5.67
CA ALA A 29 -1.04 -8.43 6.28
C ALA A 29 -2.02 -8.98 5.23
N ALA A 30 -2.31 -8.21 4.18
CA ALA A 30 -3.16 -8.67 3.09
C ALA A 30 -2.55 -9.85 2.35
N ALA A 31 -1.26 -9.79 2.00
CA ALA A 31 -0.56 -10.88 1.34
C ALA A 31 -0.59 -12.18 2.17
N LEU A 32 -0.30 -12.09 3.47
CA LEU A 32 -0.33 -13.24 4.39
C LEU A 32 -1.75 -13.80 4.58
N ALA A 33 -2.74 -12.92 4.74
CA ALA A 33 -4.11 -13.35 4.97
C ALA A 33 -4.72 -14.01 3.73
N LEU A 34 -4.48 -13.45 2.54
CA LEU A 34 -4.91 -14.06 1.28
C LEU A 34 -4.20 -15.38 1.01
N ALA A 35 -2.92 -15.51 1.36
CA ALA A 35 -2.19 -16.78 1.21
C ALA A 35 -2.75 -17.88 2.14
N GLY A 36 -3.05 -17.57 3.41
CA GLY A 36 -3.56 -18.56 4.37
C GLY A 36 -5.03 -18.95 4.20
N ALA A 37 -5.87 -18.02 3.71
CA ALA A 37 -7.33 -18.21 3.58
C ALA A 37 -7.78 -19.27 2.57
N THR A 38 -6.85 -19.97 1.90
CA THR A 38 -7.12 -21.17 1.08
C THR A 38 -7.15 -22.47 1.88
N THR A 39 -6.50 -22.49 3.04
CA THR A 39 -6.22 -23.73 3.81
C THR A 39 -6.51 -23.60 5.30
N THR A 40 -6.74 -22.38 5.80
CA THR A 40 -6.95 -22.06 7.21
C THR A 40 -8.01 -20.96 7.34
N ASP A 41 -8.71 -20.96 8.47
CA ASP A 41 -9.45 -19.77 8.89
C ASP A 41 -8.42 -18.73 9.36
N VAL A 42 -8.51 -17.49 8.85
CA VAL A 42 -7.54 -16.43 9.17
C VAL A 42 -8.23 -15.27 9.86
N LEU A 43 -7.68 -14.82 10.99
CA LEU A 43 -8.11 -13.61 11.69
C LEU A 43 -7.00 -12.56 11.68
N VAL A 44 -7.36 -11.29 11.49
CA VAL A 44 -6.45 -10.14 11.56
C VAL A 44 -6.88 -9.14 12.64
N SER A 45 -5.90 -8.52 13.31
CA SER A 45 -6.10 -7.43 14.27
C SER A 45 -5.07 -6.31 14.04
N PHE A 46 -5.55 -5.08 14.01
CA PHE A 46 -4.76 -3.86 13.72
C PHE A 46 -4.73 -2.86 14.90
N ASP A 47 -5.49 -3.14 15.95
CA ASP A 47 -5.77 -2.29 17.11
C ASP A 47 -5.34 -2.94 18.44
N ALA A 48 -4.69 -4.11 18.40
CA ALA A 48 -4.08 -4.73 19.58
C ALA A 48 -2.93 -3.87 20.12
N ASP A 49 -2.79 -3.82 21.45
CA ASP A 49 -1.81 -2.96 22.11
C ASP A 49 -0.36 -3.35 21.78
N GLY A 50 0.46 -2.34 21.48
CA GLY A 50 1.84 -2.52 21.04
C GLY A 50 2.73 -3.23 22.05
N SER A 51 2.51 -3.05 23.35
CA SER A 51 3.28 -3.77 24.38
C SER A 51 2.84 -5.23 24.47
N LEU A 52 1.54 -5.51 24.39
CA LEU A 52 1.06 -6.89 24.30
C LEU A 52 1.56 -7.59 23.03
N LEU A 53 1.59 -6.91 21.89
CA LEU A 53 2.15 -7.44 20.64
C LEU A 53 3.67 -7.67 20.73
N SER A 54 4.40 -6.81 21.44
CA SER A 54 5.85 -6.96 21.68
C SER A 54 6.13 -8.17 22.56
N ALA A 55 5.45 -8.29 23.69
CA ALA A 55 5.53 -9.47 24.54
C ALA A 55 5.12 -10.76 23.81
N ALA A 56 4.03 -10.74 23.03
CA ALA A 56 3.58 -11.90 22.24
C ALA A 56 4.52 -12.26 21.06
N ALA A 57 5.35 -11.31 20.60
CA ALA A 57 6.43 -11.55 19.65
C ALA A 57 7.73 -12.03 20.33
N GLY A 58 7.79 -12.08 21.67
CA GLY A 58 9.02 -12.34 22.42
C GLY A 58 10.03 -11.19 22.39
N LEU A 59 9.61 -9.98 22.00
CA LEU A 59 10.43 -8.77 21.91
C LEU A 59 10.44 -8.01 23.24
N PRO A 60 11.50 -7.23 23.54
CA PRO A 60 11.45 -6.15 24.51
C PRO A 60 10.45 -5.07 24.10
N ASP A 61 9.87 -4.37 25.07
CA ASP A 61 9.13 -3.13 24.81
C ASP A 61 10.08 -2.04 24.27
N ALA A 62 9.57 -1.18 23.39
CA ALA A 62 10.39 -0.20 22.67
C ALA A 62 11.21 0.77 23.56
N PRO A 63 10.72 1.25 24.72
CA PRO A 63 11.52 2.06 25.64
C PRO A 63 12.68 1.30 26.29
N ASP A 64 12.45 0.03 26.64
CA ASP A 64 13.40 -0.84 27.35
C ASP A 64 14.39 -1.54 26.40
N TRP A 65 14.19 -1.38 25.10
CA TRP A 65 14.91 -2.14 24.06
C TRP A 65 16.43 -2.05 24.18
N GLN A 66 16.97 -0.84 24.41
CA GLN A 66 18.41 -0.62 24.42
C GLN A 66 19.10 -1.33 25.60
N ASP A 67 18.41 -1.42 26.75
CA ASP A 67 18.91 -2.11 27.94
C ASP A 67 18.78 -3.63 27.80
N ALA A 68 17.72 -4.10 27.13
CA ALA A 68 17.50 -5.52 26.88
C ALA A 68 18.46 -6.06 25.81
N TRP A 69 18.48 -5.47 24.61
CA TRP A 69 19.22 -5.93 23.42
C TRP A 69 20.12 -4.80 22.86
N PRO A 70 21.20 -4.42 23.57
CA PRO A 70 22.09 -3.32 23.17
C PRO A 70 22.76 -3.57 21.81
N GLY A 71 22.99 -2.49 21.06
CA GLY A 71 23.61 -2.55 19.73
C GLY A 71 22.71 -3.14 18.63
N THR A 72 21.39 -3.19 18.85
CA THR A 72 20.40 -3.70 17.90
C THR A 72 19.32 -2.64 17.60
N GLU A 73 18.57 -2.79 16.51
CA GLU A 73 17.50 -1.85 16.14
C GLU A 73 16.13 -2.37 16.60
N PRO A 74 15.30 -1.56 17.29
CA PRO A 74 13.98 -1.98 17.74
C PRO A 74 13.06 -2.39 16.59
N GLU A 75 12.50 -3.58 16.74
CA GLU A 75 11.35 -4.07 15.97
C GLU A 75 10.07 -3.60 16.65
N LEU A 76 9.18 -2.96 15.89
CA LEU A 76 7.94 -2.37 16.42
C LEU A 76 6.73 -3.14 15.87
N PRO A 77 6.07 -4.02 16.65
CA PRO A 77 4.86 -4.71 16.25
C PRO A 77 3.68 -3.77 16.02
N LEU A 78 3.04 -3.91 14.88
CA LEU A 78 1.92 -3.05 14.44
C LEU A 78 0.64 -3.83 14.13
N ALA A 79 0.74 -5.12 13.78
CA ALA A 79 -0.42 -5.94 13.44
C ALA A 79 -0.27 -7.41 13.85
N ALA A 80 -1.43 -8.05 14.01
CA ALA A 80 -1.56 -9.46 14.35
C ALA A 80 -2.31 -10.23 13.27
N ILE A 81 -1.87 -11.46 13.03
CA ILE A 81 -2.52 -12.43 12.15
C ILE A 81 -2.48 -13.77 12.87
N LEU A 82 -3.61 -14.44 12.89
CA LEU A 82 -3.80 -15.77 13.47
C LEU A 82 -4.33 -16.69 12.37
N PHE A 83 -3.67 -17.83 12.19
CA PHE A 83 -4.11 -18.91 11.31
C PHE A 83 -4.63 -20.04 12.19
N THR A 84 -5.88 -20.45 11.97
CA THR A 84 -6.54 -21.54 12.72
C THR A 84 -6.98 -22.66 11.78
N PRO A 85 -6.98 -23.93 12.23
CA PRO A 85 -7.53 -25.04 11.43
C PRO A 85 -8.98 -24.74 10.99
N PRO A 86 -9.36 -25.05 9.74
CA PRO A 86 -10.70 -24.80 9.23
C PRO A 86 -11.79 -25.43 10.10
N GLY A 87 -12.80 -24.65 10.47
CA GLY A 87 -13.90 -25.14 11.31
C GLY A 87 -13.50 -25.41 12.77
N GLY A 88 -12.38 -24.84 13.23
CA GLY A 88 -12.03 -24.80 14.64
C GLY A 88 -13.09 -24.07 15.49
N PRO A 89 -13.11 -24.25 16.82
CA PRO A 89 -14.12 -23.64 17.68
C PRO A 89 -14.04 -22.11 17.61
N SER A 90 -15.14 -21.49 17.16
CA SER A 90 -15.30 -20.06 16.83
C SER A 90 -15.30 -19.11 18.03
N GLY A 91 -14.70 -19.52 19.14
CA GLY A 91 -14.68 -18.79 20.42
C GLY A 91 -13.36 -18.93 21.19
N ILE A 92 -12.25 -19.28 20.53
CA ILE A 92 -10.92 -19.19 21.14
C ILE A 92 -10.59 -17.70 21.34
N GLU A 93 -10.41 -17.28 22.60
CA GLU A 93 -9.84 -15.94 22.89
C GLU A 93 -8.45 -15.86 22.21
N PRO A 94 -8.19 -14.85 21.37
CA PRO A 94 -6.96 -14.76 20.60
C PRO A 94 -5.71 -14.85 21.49
N PRO A 95 -4.74 -15.72 21.15
CA PRO A 95 -3.74 -16.21 22.11
C PRO A 95 -2.65 -15.20 22.48
N LEU A 96 -2.79 -13.90 22.19
CA LEU A 96 -1.77 -12.87 22.47
C LEU A 96 -1.32 -12.89 23.93
N ARG A 97 -2.24 -13.02 24.89
CA ARG A 97 -1.91 -13.11 26.33
C ARG A 97 -1.14 -14.39 26.68
N ALA A 98 -1.47 -15.51 26.03
CA ALA A 98 -0.79 -16.79 26.25
C ALA A 98 0.62 -16.78 25.64
N TRP A 99 0.78 -16.17 24.46
CA TRP A 99 2.09 -15.96 23.82
C TRP A 99 2.95 -14.95 24.59
N ALA A 100 2.36 -13.87 25.11
CA ALA A 100 3.05 -12.88 25.95
C ALA A 100 3.54 -13.43 27.30
N ALA A 101 3.04 -14.60 27.73
CA ALA A 101 3.53 -15.31 28.90
C ALA A 101 4.72 -16.25 28.59
N LEU A 102 5.10 -16.42 27.32
CA LEU A 102 6.27 -17.20 26.93
C LEU A 102 7.57 -16.40 27.19
N PRO A 103 8.72 -17.07 27.38
CA PRO A 103 10.00 -16.39 27.49
C PRO A 103 10.32 -15.52 26.28
N ARG A 104 10.95 -14.36 26.52
CA ARG A 104 11.49 -13.49 25.46
C ARG A 104 12.49 -14.27 24.57
N GLY A 105 12.58 -13.86 23.30
CA GLY A 105 13.58 -14.37 22.38
C GLY A 105 15.01 -14.02 22.78
N SER A 106 15.98 -14.72 22.15
CA SER A 106 17.39 -14.32 22.23
C SER A 106 17.61 -13.03 21.45
N ALA A 107 18.50 -12.17 21.95
CA ALA A 107 18.91 -10.96 21.25
C ALA A 107 19.47 -11.28 19.85
N PRO A 108 19.11 -10.52 18.80
CA PRO A 108 19.75 -10.65 17.49
C PRO A 108 21.20 -10.14 17.56
N THR A 109 22.04 -10.58 16.62
CA THR A 109 23.45 -10.15 16.57
C THR A 109 23.56 -8.62 16.44
N PRO A 110 24.31 -7.95 17.35
CA PRO A 110 24.53 -6.50 17.26
C PRO A 110 25.14 -6.07 15.93
N ARG A 111 24.77 -4.87 15.46
CA ARG A 111 25.28 -4.30 14.20
C ARG A 111 26.36 -3.25 14.48
N PRO A 112 27.49 -3.26 13.74
CA PRO A 112 28.49 -2.20 13.84
C PRO A 112 27.87 -0.82 13.64
N GLY A 113 28.13 0.10 14.58
CA GLY A 113 27.60 1.47 14.55
C GLY A 113 26.19 1.65 15.13
N ALA A 114 25.52 0.59 15.60
CA ALA A 114 24.20 0.70 16.25
C ALA A 114 24.25 1.43 17.60
N ASP A 115 25.42 1.55 18.22
CA ASP A 115 25.65 2.33 19.45
C ASP A 115 25.77 3.85 19.19
N THR A 116 25.73 4.28 17.92
CA THR A 116 25.72 5.71 17.58
C THR A 116 24.33 6.30 17.78
N THR A 117 24.26 7.56 18.23
CA THR A 117 22.98 8.26 18.41
C THR A 117 22.22 8.31 17.07
N PRO A 118 20.98 7.80 17.00
CA PRO A 118 20.24 7.74 15.75
C PRO A 118 19.93 9.16 15.21
N PRO A 119 19.83 9.34 13.89
CA PRO A 119 19.34 10.58 13.30
C PRO A 119 17.99 11.00 13.88
N ARG A 120 17.75 12.31 13.98
CA ARG A 120 16.56 12.88 14.63
C ARG A 120 15.26 12.34 14.04
N GLU A 121 15.22 12.18 12.72
CA GLU A 121 14.08 11.63 11.97
C GLU A 121 13.79 10.19 12.37
N LEU A 122 14.84 9.37 12.59
CA LEU A 122 14.71 7.97 12.98
C LEU A 122 14.26 7.82 14.43
N ALA A 123 14.80 8.64 15.33
CA ALA A 123 14.33 8.72 16.72
C ALA A 123 12.86 9.14 16.78
N ALA A 124 12.47 10.17 16.03
CA ALA A 124 11.09 10.65 15.96
C ALA A 124 10.12 9.61 15.36
N ALA A 125 10.49 8.93 14.27
CA ALA A 125 9.66 7.89 13.68
C ALA A 125 9.47 6.69 14.64
N ARG A 126 10.53 6.24 15.33
CA ARG A 126 10.43 5.16 16.33
C ARG A 126 9.53 5.55 17.51
N HIS A 127 9.71 6.75 18.06
CA HIS A 127 8.87 7.27 19.14
C HIS A 127 7.39 7.35 18.73
N LEU A 128 7.11 7.90 17.53
CA LEU A 128 5.74 7.99 17.02
C LEU A 128 5.12 6.62 16.76
N LEU A 129 5.86 5.68 16.15
CA LEU A 129 5.37 4.31 15.91
C LEU A 129 5.14 3.50 17.20
N HIS A 130 5.91 3.78 18.26
CA HIS A 130 5.63 3.22 19.57
C HIS A 130 4.35 3.82 20.17
N HIS A 131 4.24 5.15 20.25
CA HIS A 131 3.09 5.85 20.83
C HIS A 131 1.79 5.61 20.05
N ILE A 132 1.84 5.46 18.74
CA ILE A 132 0.67 5.09 17.92
C ILE A 132 0.27 3.62 18.09
N GLY A 133 1.18 2.79 18.62
CA GLY A 133 0.93 1.39 18.98
C GLY A 133 0.17 1.21 20.29
N GLU A 134 0.14 2.21 21.17
CA GLU A 134 -0.55 2.14 22.47
C GLU A 134 -2.07 2.03 22.29
N ALA A 135 -2.67 0.99 22.87
CA ALA A 135 -4.13 0.77 22.86
C ALA A 135 -4.62 0.20 24.21
N PRO A 136 -4.33 0.88 25.35
CA PRO A 136 -4.56 0.32 26.69
C PRO A 136 -6.03 0.00 27.00
N GLY A 137 -6.97 0.65 26.32
CA GLY A 137 -8.41 0.38 26.45
C GLY A 137 -8.89 -0.92 25.80
N ARG A 138 -8.09 -1.54 24.92
CA ARG A 138 -8.41 -2.83 24.25
C ARG A 138 -7.12 -3.63 24.00
N PRO A 139 -6.43 -4.12 25.04
CA PRO A 139 -5.09 -4.69 24.89
C PRO A 139 -5.02 -5.87 23.92
N GLY A 140 -6.04 -6.76 23.92
CA GLY A 140 -6.11 -7.90 23.00
C GLY A 140 -6.46 -7.56 21.54
N GLY A 141 -6.83 -6.31 21.24
CA GLY A 141 -7.34 -5.86 19.95
C GLY A 141 -8.71 -6.43 19.58
N THR A 142 -9.14 -6.14 18.35
CA THR A 142 -10.35 -6.66 17.73
C THR A 142 -9.95 -7.53 16.56
N TRP A 143 -10.52 -8.73 16.50
CA TRP A 143 -10.11 -9.75 15.53
C TRP A 143 -11.19 -9.98 14.49
N HIS A 144 -10.82 -9.85 13.23
CA HIS A 144 -11.74 -9.85 12.10
C HIS A 144 -11.36 -10.98 11.14
N PRO A 145 -12.34 -11.76 10.64
CA PRO A 145 -12.07 -12.79 9.65
C PRO A 145 -11.56 -12.15 8.36
N ALA A 146 -10.46 -12.67 7.84
CA ALA A 146 -10.01 -12.37 6.50
C ALA A 146 -10.70 -13.31 5.51
N SER A 147 -11.17 -12.76 4.39
CA SER A 147 -11.73 -13.53 3.29
C SER A 147 -10.98 -13.24 2.01
N ARG A 148 -10.73 -14.29 1.23
CA ARG A 148 -10.09 -14.20 -0.08
C ARG A 148 -11.16 -14.10 -1.17
N PRO A 149 -11.14 -13.07 -2.04
CA PRO A 149 -12.03 -13.03 -3.20
C PRO A 149 -11.80 -14.27 -4.08
N GLY A 150 -12.86 -14.95 -4.49
CA GLY A 150 -12.77 -16.27 -5.15
C GLY A 150 -11.98 -16.28 -6.47
N GLN A 151 -11.79 -15.12 -7.09
CA GLN A 151 -10.97 -14.93 -8.28
C GLN A 151 -9.45 -14.94 -7.99
N VAL A 152 -9.03 -14.62 -6.76
CA VAL A 152 -7.61 -14.54 -6.39
C VAL A 152 -7.02 -15.94 -6.32
N THR A 153 -6.10 -16.27 -7.22
CA THR A 153 -5.32 -17.50 -7.24
C THR A 153 -3.96 -17.32 -6.56
N ASP A 154 -3.27 -18.40 -6.22
CA ASP A 154 -1.93 -18.30 -5.63
C ASP A 154 -0.94 -17.72 -6.65
N GLU A 155 -1.09 -18.10 -7.92
CA GLU A 155 -0.45 -17.45 -9.06
C GLU A 155 -0.69 -15.93 -9.10
N ALA A 156 -1.92 -15.45 -8.83
CA ALA A 156 -2.19 -14.01 -8.78
C ALA A 156 -1.45 -13.30 -7.62
N LEU A 157 -1.25 -13.98 -6.48
CA LEU A 157 -0.43 -13.46 -5.38
C LEU A 157 1.06 -13.47 -5.73
N GLU A 158 1.56 -14.55 -6.33
CA GLU A 158 2.95 -14.72 -6.75
C GLU A 158 3.35 -13.79 -7.90
N THR A 159 2.43 -13.45 -8.80
CA THR A 159 2.66 -12.57 -9.97
C THR A 159 2.32 -11.11 -9.71
N ARG A 160 1.61 -10.76 -8.61
CA ARG A 160 1.29 -9.37 -8.24
C ARG A 160 2.55 -8.51 -8.16
N ARG A 161 2.65 -7.48 -9.00
CA ARG A 161 3.71 -6.45 -8.96
C ARG A 161 3.07 -5.07 -9.06
N SER A 162 3.78 -4.07 -8.54
CA SER A 162 3.47 -2.67 -8.85
C SER A 162 3.86 -2.40 -10.31
N ALA A 163 2.87 -2.10 -11.14
CA ALA A 163 3.07 -1.80 -12.55
C ALA A 163 3.96 -0.55 -12.75
N PRO A 164 4.72 -0.47 -13.86
CA PRO A 164 5.36 0.77 -14.25
C PRO A 164 4.28 1.79 -14.68
N PRO A 165 4.53 3.11 -14.61
CA PRO A 165 3.46 4.09 -14.80
C PRO A 165 2.81 4.10 -16.19
N GLU A 166 3.57 3.76 -17.24
CA GLU A 166 3.12 3.64 -18.62
C GLU A 166 2.05 2.55 -18.84
N ASP A 167 2.10 1.48 -18.04
CA ASP A 167 1.13 0.38 -18.05
C ASP A 167 -0.23 0.76 -17.45
N LEU A 168 -0.35 1.97 -16.87
CA LEU A 168 -1.54 2.41 -16.14
C LEU A 168 -2.51 3.25 -16.97
N HIS A 169 -2.18 3.66 -18.20
CA HIS A 169 -2.93 4.71 -18.90
C HIS A 169 -4.35 4.35 -19.34
N HIS A 170 -4.62 3.07 -19.61
CA HIS A 170 -5.92 2.64 -20.15
C HIS A 170 -6.96 2.49 -19.03
N PRO A 171 -8.14 3.13 -19.09
CA PRO A 171 -9.15 3.05 -18.04
C PRO A 171 -9.81 1.66 -17.98
N PRO A 172 -9.86 0.99 -16.80
CA PRO A 172 -10.65 -0.22 -16.64
C PRO A 172 -12.16 0.04 -16.80
N GLY A 173 -12.90 -0.96 -17.29
CA GLY A 173 -14.36 -0.90 -17.40
C GLY A 173 -15.07 -0.80 -16.04
N LYS A 174 -16.27 -0.18 -16.00
CA LYS A 174 -17.00 0.11 -14.75
C LYS A 174 -17.28 -1.13 -13.90
N GLU A 175 -17.65 -2.26 -14.50
CA GLU A 175 -17.82 -3.56 -13.81
C GLU A 175 -16.54 -4.09 -13.17
N LEU A 176 -15.36 -3.75 -13.68
CA LEU A 176 -14.08 -4.10 -13.06
C LEU A 176 -13.80 -3.15 -11.90
N LEU A 177 -13.96 -1.84 -12.11
CA LEU A 177 -13.79 -0.83 -11.07
C LEU A 177 -14.71 -1.07 -9.86
N SER A 178 -16.00 -1.35 -10.09
CA SER A 178 -16.96 -1.67 -9.03
C SER A 178 -16.55 -2.89 -8.21
N ARG A 179 -16.04 -3.95 -8.86
CA ARG A 179 -15.54 -5.15 -8.15
C ARG A 179 -14.30 -4.88 -7.31
N ILE A 180 -13.36 -4.06 -7.81
CA ILE A 180 -12.15 -3.71 -7.05
C ILE A 180 -12.48 -2.73 -5.91
N LEU A 181 -13.36 -1.76 -6.13
CA LEU A 181 -13.85 -0.84 -5.09
C LEU A 181 -14.56 -1.61 -3.96
N ALA A 182 -15.51 -2.47 -4.31
CA ALA A 182 -16.19 -3.34 -3.35
C ALA A 182 -15.21 -4.28 -2.64
N THR A 183 -14.07 -4.65 -3.24
CA THR A 183 -13.04 -5.43 -2.54
C THR A 183 -12.35 -4.60 -1.47
N ALA A 184 -12.02 -3.34 -1.77
CA ALA A 184 -11.37 -2.44 -0.82
C ALA A 184 -12.29 -2.07 0.36
N GLU A 185 -13.58 -1.86 0.11
CA GLU A 185 -14.59 -1.57 1.15
C GLU A 185 -14.88 -2.78 2.03
N ASN A 186 -15.10 -3.97 1.43
CA ASN A 186 -15.57 -5.13 2.18
C ASN A 186 -14.50 -5.82 3.04
N VAL A 187 -13.23 -5.41 3.01
CA VAL A 187 -12.22 -6.02 3.91
C VAL A 187 -12.47 -5.71 5.38
N ARG A 188 -13.01 -4.52 5.69
CA ARG A 188 -13.26 -4.03 7.06
C ARG A 188 -14.38 -2.98 7.06
N PRO A 189 -15.50 -3.21 7.79
CA PRO A 189 -16.61 -2.26 7.85
C PRO A 189 -16.30 -0.98 8.64
N ASP A 190 -15.24 -0.99 9.44
CA ASP A 190 -14.69 0.13 10.22
C ASP A 190 -13.40 0.70 9.61
N GLY A 191 -13.13 0.38 8.33
CA GLY A 191 -12.06 0.98 7.54
C GLY A 191 -12.36 2.40 7.06
N PRO A 192 -11.38 3.06 6.40
CA PRO A 192 -11.61 4.31 5.70
C PRO A 192 -12.64 4.14 4.57
N ALA A 193 -13.31 5.23 4.20
CA ALA A 193 -14.15 5.27 3.02
C ALA A 193 -13.30 5.11 1.74
N TRP A 194 -13.92 4.59 0.68
CA TRP A 194 -13.27 4.43 -0.61
C TRP A 194 -14.03 5.10 -1.75
N THR A 195 -13.27 5.71 -2.65
CA THR A 195 -13.78 6.28 -3.91
C THR A 195 -12.83 5.93 -5.06
N VAL A 196 -13.29 6.10 -6.30
CA VAL A 196 -12.47 5.89 -7.52
C VAL A 196 -12.62 7.04 -8.51
N ALA A 197 -11.48 7.67 -8.84
CA ALA A 197 -11.38 8.72 -9.85
C ALA A 197 -11.09 8.12 -11.23
N VAL A 198 -11.83 8.57 -12.25
CA VAL A 198 -11.65 8.16 -13.65
C VAL A 198 -11.65 9.43 -14.51
N GLY A 199 -10.73 9.54 -15.47
CA GLY A 199 -10.57 10.75 -16.29
C GLY A 199 -10.55 10.50 -17.81
N ASN A 200 -11.43 9.62 -18.29
CA ASN A 200 -11.62 9.40 -19.74
C ASN A 200 -12.74 10.31 -20.28
N ALA A 201 -13.43 9.91 -21.35
CA ALA A 201 -14.49 10.70 -22.00
C ALA A 201 -15.65 11.16 -21.08
N ALA A 202 -15.85 10.51 -19.92
CA ALA A 202 -16.82 10.94 -18.91
C ALA A 202 -16.14 10.97 -17.53
N PRO A 203 -15.33 12.02 -17.25
CA PRO A 203 -14.48 12.07 -16.08
C PRO A 203 -15.30 12.34 -14.81
N ALA A 204 -15.07 11.55 -13.76
CA ALA A 204 -15.83 11.62 -12.52
C ALA A 204 -15.11 10.93 -11.35
N LEU A 205 -15.50 11.29 -10.13
CA LEU A 205 -15.27 10.50 -8.92
C LEU A 205 -16.51 9.66 -8.61
N TYR A 206 -16.32 8.37 -8.38
CA TYR A 206 -17.38 7.43 -8.02
C TYR A 206 -17.19 6.87 -6.61
N ALA A 207 -18.29 6.52 -5.94
CA ALA A 207 -18.33 5.63 -4.77
C ALA A 207 -19.09 4.35 -5.13
N ALA A 208 -19.12 3.35 -4.24
CA ALA A 208 -20.01 2.21 -4.39
C ALA A 208 -21.48 2.66 -4.34
N ALA A 209 -22.33 2.00 -5.13
CA ALA A 209 -23.75 2.32 -5.18
C ALA A 209 -24.45 1.86 -3.88
N PRO A 210 -25.31 2.69 -3.24
CA PRO A 210 -26.04 2.28 -2.05
C PRO A 210 -26.90 1.04 -2.31
N GLY A 211 -26.71 -0.01 -1.49
CA GLY A 211 -27.56 -1.21 -1.49
C GLY A 211 -27.30 -2.23 -2.60
N GLY A 212 -26.23 -2.13 -3.39
CA GLY A 212 -25.91 -3.15 -4.39
C GLY A 212 -24.59 -2.95 -5.15
N PRO A 213 -24.20 -3.89 -6.01
CA PRO A 213 -23.05 -3.73 -6.89
C PRO A 213 -23.30 -2.59 -7.90
N GLY A 214 -22.35 -1.67 -8.01
CA GLY A 214 -22.44 -0.55 -8.92
C GLY A 214 -21.40 0.54 -8.60
N LEU A 215 -21.51 1.66 -9.32
CA LEU A 215 -20.78 2.89 -9.08
C LEU A 215 -21.77 4.06 -9.13
N ASP A 216 -21.81 4.86 -8.07
CA ASP A 216 -22.59 6.11 -8.02
C ASP A 216 -21.68 7.33 -8.19
N VAL A 217 -22.17 8.39 -8.84
CA VAL A 217 -21.37 9.59 -9.16
C VAL A 217 -21.35 10.52 -7.95
N ARG A 218 -20.17 10.69 -7.34
CA ARG A 218 -19.95 11.63 -6.22
C ARG A 218 -19.64 13.04 -6.74
N ALA A 219 -18.85 13.13 -7.81
CA ALA A 219 -18.51 14.39 -8.47
C ALA A 219 -18.19 14.18 -9.96
N VAL A 220 -18.38 15.22 -10.77
CA VAL A 220 -18.06 15.24 -12.20
C VAL A 220 -16.84 16.12 -12.45
N GLY A 221 -15.93 15.67 -13.31
CA GLY A 221 -14.64 16.31 -13.58
C GLY A 221 -13.47 15.36 -13.37
N ASP A 222 -12.31 15.68 -13.95
CA ASP A 222 -11.11 14.86 -13.80
C ASP A 222 -10.32 15.30 -12.55
N ALA A 223 -10.39 14.49 -11.50
CA ALA A 223 -9.65 14.74 -10.27
C ALA A 223 -8.15 14.38 -10.39
N ARG A 224 -7.74 13.56 -11.37
CA ARG A 224 -6.38 12.99 -11.41
C ARG A 224 -5.24 14.03 -11.47
N PRO A 225 -5.36 15.19 -12.15
CA PRO A 225 -4.34 16.25 -12.08
C PRO A 225 -4.14 16.79 -10.66
N THR A 226 -5.23 17.00 -9.91
CA THR A 226 -5.18 17.40 -8.50
C THR A 226 -4.56 16.30 -7.63
N LEU A 227 -4.98 15.04 -7.84
CA LEU A 227 -4.39 13.88 -7.16
C LEU A 227 -2.89 13.76 -7.44
N ALA A 228 -2.43 14.02 -8.66
CA ALA A 228 -1.01 13.99 -9.02
C ALA A 228 -0.20 15.08 -8.29
N HIS A 229 -0.78 16.28 -8.10
CA HIS A 229 -0.17 17.34 -7.29
C HIS A 229 -0.06 16.91 -5.81
N TRP A 230 -1.18 16.51 -5.21
CA TRP A 230 -1.24 16.02 -3.83
C TRP A 230 -0.36 14.80 -3.57
N ALA A 231 -0.20 13.91 -4.55
CA ALA A 231 0.62 12.71 -4.45
C ALA A 231 2.14 13.00 -4.56
N ALA A 232 2.61 14.06 -3.90
CA ALA A 232 3.98 14.56 -3.97
C ALA A 232 4.46 14.96 -5.39
N GLY A 233 3.55 15.48 -6.23
CA GLY A 233 3.86 15.91 -7.60
C GLY A 233 4.08 14.78 -8.60
N GLN A 234 3.63 13.55 -8.31
CA GLN A 234 3.73 12.37 -9.17
C GLN A 234 2.84 12.49 -10.42
N GLN A 235 3.35 13.18 -11.45
CA GLN A 235 2.62 13.53 -12.68
C GLN A 235 1.97 12.34 -13.41
N TRP A 236 2.54 11.15 -13.30
CA TRP A 236 1.99 9.94 -13.94
C TRP A 236 0.59 9.55 -13.45
N ILE A 237 0.17 10.02 -12.26
CA ILE A 237 -1.17 9.80 -11.73
C ILE A 237 -2.21 10.54 -12.58
N ALA A 238 -1.88 11.73 -13.10
CA ALA A 238 -2.77 12.56 -13.93
C ALA A 238 -3.24 11.83 -15.20
N THR A 239 -2.45 10.89 -15.69
CA THR A 239 -2.72 10.10 -16.90
C THR A 239 -3.05 8.63 -16.60
N SER A 240 -3.23 8.24 -15.34
CA SER A 240 -3.62 6.87 -14.97
C SER A 240 -5.10 6.60 -15.27
N GLY A 241 -5.45 5.37 -15.66
CA GLY A 241 -6.77 4.99 -16.16
C GLY A 241 -7.86 5.13 -15.09
N ALA A 242 -7.57 4.71 -13.87
CA ALA A 242 -8.35 5.04 -12.68
C ALA A 242 -7.46 5.11 -11.42
N VAL A 243 -7.91 5.81 -10.38
CA VAL A 243 -7.25 5.88 -9.06
C VAL A 243 -8.27 5.60 -7.97
N LEU A 244 -8.11 4.50 -7.24
CA LEU A 244 -8.84 4.30 -5.99
C LEU A 244 -8.18 5.11 -4.88
N LEU A 245 -8.99 5.67 -3.99
CA LEU A 245 -8.59 6.52 -2.87
C LEU A 245 -9.21 5.98 -1.58
N ALA A 246 -8.40 5.81 -0.54
CA ALA A 246 -8.84 5.59 0.82
C ALA A 246 -8.82 6.93 1.56
N HIS A 247 -9.91 7.31 2.22
CA HIS A 247 -10.04 8.61 2.86
C HIS A 247 -10.91 8.56 4.14
N GLY A 248 -10.87 9.63 4.95
CA GLY A 248 -11.71 9.78 6.14
C GLY A 248 -11.01 9.67 7.49
N CYS A 249 -9.68 9.86 7.55
CA CYS A 249 -8.97 10.02 8.83
C CYS A 249 -8.79 11.52 9.12
N PRO A 250 -9.45 12.12 10.14
CA PRO A 250 -9.37 13.55 10.42
C PRO A 250 -8.05 13.97 11.11
N ASP A 251 -7.76 15.27 11.14
CA ASP A 251 -6.58 15.88 11.80
C ASP A 251 -6.57 15.67 13.32
N ASP A 252 -7.75 15.66 13.95
CA ASP A 252 -7.93 15.45 15.39
C ASP A 252 -8.14 13.96 15.77
N ALA A 253 -7.91 13.05 14.81
CA ALA A 253 -8.00 11.61 15.03
C ALA A 253 -7.11 11.14 16.19
N SER A 254 -7.67 10.28 17.04
CA SER A 254 -6.87 9.60 18.06
C SER A 254 -5.75 8.78 17.43
N HIS A 255 -4.62 8.63 18.13
CA HIS A 255 -3.52 7.77 17.69
C HIS A 255 -3.96 6.36 17.26
N VAL A 256 -4.88 5.71 18.00
CA VAL A 256 -5.48 4.41 17.63
C VAL A 256 -6.26 4.49 16.31
N THR A 257 -7.03 5.55 16.10
CA THR A 257 -7.74 5.81 14.83
C THR A 257 -6.74 5.95 13.68
N VAL A 258 -5.72 6.80 13.82
CA VAL A 258 -4.69 7.01 12.78
C VAL A 258 -3.99 5.69 12.43
N ARG A 259 -3.58 4.90 13.43
CA ARG A 259 -2.99 3.57 13.22
C ARG A 259 -3.93 2.63 12.48
N SER A 260 -5.18 2.51 12.94
CA SER A 260 -6.16 1.61 12.33
C SER A 260 -6.47 2.01 10.90
N SER A 261 -6.77 3.29 10.63
CA SER A 261 -7.06 3.80 9.29
C SER A 261 -5.93 3.53 8.30
N HIS A 262 -4.66 3.71 8.68
CA HIS A 262 -3.53 3.41 7.79
C HIS A 262 -3.29 1.90 7.60
N LEU A 263 -3.33 1.10 8.68
CA LEU A 263 -3.17 -0.36 8.57
C LEU A 263 -4.29 -0.98 7.71
N VAL A 264 -5.53 -0.57 7.94
CA VAL A 264 -6.70 -1.04 7.16
C VAL A 264 -6.65 -0.51 5.72
N ALA A 265 -6.23 0.75 5.49
CA ALA A 265 -6.04 1.27 4.13
C ALA A 265 -5.01 0.43 3.35
N GLY A 266 -3.85 0.13 3.95
CA GLY A 266 -2.83 -0.74 3.36
C GLY A 266 -3.34 -2.16 3.10
N TYR A 267 -4.13 -2.71 4.03
CA TYR A 267 -4.73 -4.04 3.90
C TYR A 267 -5.75 -4.10 2.76
N ALA A 268 -6.68 -3.15 2.70
CA ALA A 268 -7.65 -2.97 1.63
C ALA A 268 -6.98 -2.76 0.27
N ALA A 269 -5.95 -1.90 0.19
CA ALA A 269 -5.19 -1.70 -1.04
C ALA A 269 -4.44 -2.97 -1.48
N GLY A 270 -3.88 -3.75 -0.55
CA GLY A 270 -3.24 -5.03 -0.85
C GLY A 270 -4.22 -6.06 -1.40
N ALA A 271 -5.42 -6.16 -0.81
CA ALA A 271 -6.49 -7.03 -1.29
C ALA A 271 -7.04 -6.60 -2.66
N ALA A 272 -7.29 -5.29 -2.83
CA ALA A 272 -7.69 -4.70 -4.10
C ALA A 272 -6.62 -4.90 -5.19
N GLN A 273 -5.33 -4.79 -4.86
CA GLN A 273 -4.24 -5.05 -5.80
C GLN A 273 -4.17 -6.53 -6.22
N ALA A 274 -4.30 -7.46 -5.27
CA ALA A 274 -4.34 -8.89 -5.58
C ALA A 274 -5.54 -9.27 -6.47
N HIS A 275 -6.72 -8.72 -6.18
CA HIS A 275 -7.91 -8.92 -7.02
C HIS A 275 -7.76 -8.24 -8.39
N ALA A 276 -7.13 -7.06 -8.47
CA ALA A 276 -6.81 -6.41 -9.74
C ALA A 276 -5.89 -7.29 -10.61
N THR A 277 -4.83 -7.88 -10.03
CA THR A 277 -3.97 -8.85 -10.72
C THR A 277 -4.75 -10.08 -11.19
N ALA A 278 -5.63 -10.64 -10.36
CA ALA A 278 -6.49 -11.77 -10.72
C ALA A 278 -7.48 -11.46 -11.86
N LEU A 279 -7.89 -10.20 -12.01
CA LEU A 279 -8.71 -9.72 -13.13
C LEU A 279 -7.88 -9.25 -14.35
N GLY A 280 -6.57 -9.48 -14.35
CA GLY A 280 -5.67 -9.11 -15.45
C GLY A 280 -5.32 -7.61 -15.54
N LEU A 281 -5.65 -6.82 -14.50
CA LEU A 281 -5.37 -5.39 -14.46
C LEU A 281 -3.94 -5.09 -14.00
N ARG A 282 -3.40 -3.99 -14.53
CA ARG A 282 -2.19 -3.34 -14.03
C ARG A 282 -2.55 -2.46 -12.84
N SER A 283 -1.69 -2.43 -11.82
CA SER A 283 -1.99 -1.74 -10.57
C SER A 283 -0.73 -1.24 -9.85
N ARG A 284 -0.82 -0.08 -9.19
CA ARG A 284 0.30 0.56 -8.49
C ARG A 284 -0.17 1.31 -7.24
N PRO A 285 0.24 0.91 -6.02
CA PRO A 285 -0.09 1.64 -4.79
C PRO A 285 0.52 3.06 -4.75
N ILE A 286 -0.16 3.98 -4.07
CA ILE A 286 0.24 5.38 -3.86
C ILE A 286 0.13 5.69 -2.36
N GLY A 287 1.27 5.73 -1.66
CA GLY A 287 1.33 5.96 -0.20
C GLY A 287 1.79 7.36 0.23
N SER A 288 2.13 8.26 -0.70
CA SER A 288 2.67 9.58 -0.37
C SER A 288 1.69 10.67 -0.81
N TRP A 289 0.93 11.19 0.17
CA TRP A 289 -0.07 12.25 -0.01
C TRP A 289 0.34 13.49 0.79
N GLN A 290 0.03 14.68 0.28
CA GLN A 290 0.38 15.97 0.86
C GLN A 290 -0.81 16.92 0.69
N GLN A 291 -1.35 17.41 1.82
CA GLN A 291 -2.50 18.32 1.85
C GLN A 291 -3.69 17.83 0.99
N ALA A 292 -3.94 16.52 1.06
CA ALA A 292 -4.90 15.80 0.22
C ALA A 292 -6.28 15.68 0.89
N ASP A 293 -6.92 16.81 1.21
CA ASP A 293 -8.24 16.85 1.84
C ASP A 293 -9.33 16.74 0.77
N LEU A 294 -9.98 15.58 0.70
CA LEU A 294 -11.01 15.30 -0.29
C LEU A 294 -12.32 16.02 0.04
N GLY A 295 -12.64 16.18 1.33
CA GLY A 295 -13.83 16.86 1.82
C GLY A 295 -13.76 18.37 1.58
N ALA A 296 -12.64 19.00 1.92
CA ALA A 296 -12.42 20.41 1.61
C ALA A 296 -12.48 20.70 0.10
N ALA A 297 -12.05 19.76 -0.75
CA ALA A 297 -12.17 19.88 -2.20
C ALA A 297 -13.62 19.76 -2.71
N PHE A 298 -14.54 19.20 -1.92
CA PHE A 298 -15.99 19.24 -2.15
C PHE A 298 -16.71 20.39 -1.44
N GLY A 299 -15.98 21.21 -0.68
CA GLY A 299 -16.54 22.33 0.08
C GLY A 299 -17.09 21.95 1.46
N ASP A 300 -16.82 20.73 1.93
CA ASP A 300 -17.07 20.33 3.31
C ASP A 300 -16.06 20.99 4.27
N THR A 301 -16.24 20.81 5.58
CA THR A 301 -15.33 21.31 6.60
C THR A 301 -13.92 20.72 6.42
N PRO A 302 -12.86 21.54 6.30
CA PRO A 302 -11.49 21.05 6.17
C PRO A 302 -10.98 20.31 7.40
N GLY A 303 -9.98 19.46 7.21
CA GLY A 303 -9.31 18.68 8.25
C GLY A 303 -9.99 17.35 8.57
N HIS A 304 -11.02 16.94 7.82
CA HIS A 304 -11.85 15.78 8.15
C HIS A 304 -11.71 14.58 7.21
N ASP A 305 -11.52 14.78 5.91
CA ASP A 305 -11.56 13.71 4.90
C ASP A 305 -10.24 13.60 4.11
N TRP A 306 -9.14 13.45 4.85
CA TRP A 306 -7.81 13.28 4.27
C TRP A 306 -7.66 11.92 3.56
N ILE A 307 -7.06 11.94 2.37
CA ILE A 307 -6.63 10.74 1.64
C ILE A 307 -5.44 10.11 2.38
N VAL A 308 -5.61 8.88 2.87
CA VAL A 308 -4.59 8.09 3.58
C VAL A 308 -3.82 7.14 2.67
N HIS A 309 -4.45 6.66 1.58
CA HIS A 309 -3.80 5.76 0.62
C HIS A 309 -4.51 5.81 -0.74
N GLY A 310 -3.90 5.20 -1.76
CA GLY A 310 -4.57 4.95 -3.03
C GLY A 310 -3.94 3.83 -3.84
N LEU A 311 -4.64 3.44 -4.90
CA LEU A 311 -4.24 2.40 -5.83
C LEU A 311 -4.60 2.85 -7.25
N ALA A 312 -3.60 3.19 -8.06
CA ALA A 312 -3.81 3.42 -9.48
C ALA A 312 -4.03 2.09 -10.21
N LEU A 313 -4.92 2.09 -11.20
CA LEU A 313 -5.30 0.95 -12.03
C LEU A 313 -5.21 1.30 -13.52
N GLY A 314 -4.77 0.32 -14.31
CA GLY A 314 -4.83 0.32 -15.76
C GLY A 314 -5.37 -1.01 -16.31
N ALA A 315 -6.14 -0.93 -17.39
CA ALA A 315 -6.42 -2.09 -18.24
C ALA A 315 -5.19 -2.41 -19.12
N PRO A 316 -4.99 -3.67 -19.54
CA PRO A 316 -4.08 -3.96 -20.64
C PRO A 316 -4.57 -3.25 -21.92
N PRO A 317 -3.67 -2.86 -22.85
CA PRO A 317 -4.06 -2.37 -24.17
C PRO A 317 -4.96 -3.38 -24.88
N THR A 318 -5.96 -2.91 -25.62
CA THR A 318 -6.79 -3.79 -26.43
C THR A 318 -6.10 -4.10 -27.76
N ALA A 319 -6.46 -5.22 -28.40
CA ALA A 319 -5.89 -5.58 -29.70
C ALA A 319 -6.17 -4.54 -30.81
N ALA A 320 -7.17 -3.67 -30.63
CA ALA A 320 -7.43 -2.55 -31.53
C ALA A 320 -6.37 -1.45 -31.41
N ASP A 321 -5.86 -1.19 -30.20
CA ASP A 321 -4.81 -0.19 -29.95
C ASP A 321 -3.48 -0.61 -30.58
N SER A 322 -3.22 -1.93 -30.66
CA SER A 322 -2.02 -2.49 -31.30
C SER A 322 -1.96 -2.28 -32.82
N LEU A 323 -3.09 -2.08 -33.50
CA LEU A 323 -3.12 -1.93 -34.95
C LEU A 323 -2.72 -0.51 -35.40
N VAL A 324 -2.91 0.50 -34.55
CA VAL A 324 -2.66 1.92 -34.90
C VAL A 324 -1.15 2.23 -35.01
N THR A 325 -0.29 1.47 -34.34
CA THR A 325 1.16 1.72 -34.29
C THR A 325 1.93 1.11 -35.48
N THR A 326 1.25 0.46 -36.44
CA THR A 326 1.91 -0.33 -37.50
C THR A 326 1.81 0.27 -38.91
N GLU A 327 1.61 1.58 -39.06
CA GLU A 327 1.51 2.21 -40.38
C GLU A 327 2.41 3.45 -40.56
N ALA A 328 3.10 3.48 -41.71
CA ALA A 328 3.86 4.59 -42.30
C ALA A 328 5.22 5.02 -41.69
N THR A 329 6.24 4.15 -41.82
CA THR A 329 7.60 4.62 -42.15
C THR A 329 7.77 4.57 -43.68
N PRO A 330 7.92 5.69 -44.40
CA PRO A 330 8.19 5.66 -45.84
C PRO A 330 9.58 5.10 -46.11
N ALA A 331 9.68 4.05 -46.93
CA ALA A 331 10.95 3.45 -47.30
C ALA A 331 11.70 4.32 -48.32
N THR A 332 12.83 4.89 -47.93
CA THR A 332 13.77 5.56 -48.84
C THR A 332 14.48 4.50 -49.71
N PRO A 333 14.47 4.59 -51.05
CA PRO A 333 15.14 3.62 -51.90
C PRO A 333 16.68 3.76 -51.82
N PRO A 334 17.45 2.66 -51.94
CA PRO A 334 18.90 2.70 -51.84
C PRO A 334 19.55 3.23 -53.13
N THR A 335 20.35 4.29 -53.02
CA THR A 335 21.21 4.78 -54.11
C THR A 335 22.51 3.97 -54.17
N ALA A 336 22.91 3.56 -55.37
CA ALA A 336 24.01 2.63 -55.57
C ALA A 336 25.41 3.29 -55.55
N SER A 337 26.34 2.57 -54.91
CA SER A 337 27.78 2.43 -55.22
C SER A 337 28.53 3.52 -56.02
N ALA A 338 29.54 4.11 -55.37
CA ALA A 338 30.79 4.51 -56.06
C ALA A 338 32.00 4.54 -55.10
N ALA A 339 33.00 3.73 -55.42
CA ALA A 339 34.40 3.80 -55.01
C ALA A 339 35.24 3.18 -56.16
N PRO A 340 36.58 3.31 -56.24
CA PRO A 340 37.53 3.95 -55.30
C PRO A 340 38.57 4.89 -55.98
N ALA A 341 39.40 5.58 -55.17
CA ALA A 341 40.81 5.89 -55.47
C ALA A 341 41.56 6.37 -54.22
N ALA A 342 42.88 6.13 -54.16
CA ALA A 342 43.83 6.49 -53.09
C ALA A 342 45.14 6.99 -53.75
N PRO A 343 46.28 7.19 -53.04
CA PRO A 343 46.55 7.96 -51.81
C PRO A 343 47.74 8.96 -51.95
N SER A 344 47.93 9.83 -50.94
CA SER A 344 49.21 10.45 -50.52
C SER A 344 49.01 11.14 -49.16
N GLY A 345 49.97 11.28 -48.23
CA GLY A 345 51.38 10.89 -48.17
C GLY A 345 52.19 11.98 -47.43
N GLU A 346 52.83 11.64 -46.29
CA GLU A 346 53.75 12.51 -45.48
C GLU A 346 53.06 13.80 -44.91
N GLU A 347 53.54 14.60 -43.93
CA GLU A 347 54.63 14.62 -42.91
C GLU A 347 54.15 15.60 -41.78
N GLU A 348 54.65 15.73 -40.54
CA GLU A 348 55.73 15.09 -39.75
C GLU A 348 55.31 15.05 -38.23
N ARG A 349 56.21 15.34 -37.28
CA ARG A 349 55.98 15.68 -35.85
C ARG A 349 56.88 16.88 -35.47
N PRO A 350 56.61 17.60 -34.36
CA PRO A 350 57.29 17.26 -33.08
C PRO A 350 56.38 16.62 -32.02
#